data_AF-A0A967IAI3-F1
#
_entry.id   AF-A0A967IAI3-F1
#
_cell.length_a   1.000
_cell.length_b   1.000
_cell.length_c   1.000
_cell.angle_alpha   90.00
_cell.angle_beta   90.00
_cell.angle_gamma   90.00
#
_symmetry.space_group_name_H-M   'P 1'
#
loop_
_entity.id
_entity.type
_entity.pdbx_description
1 polymer ?
#
loop_
_entity_poly.entity_id
_entity_poly.type
_entity_poly.pdbx_seq_one_letter_code
_entity_poly.pdbx_strand_id
1 'polypeptide(L)'
;VDLLGNGVRTLESVPTALYAAMKYLDDPERALIAAVGYGGDADTIAAMTGAVVGAFRGAGAFPQRWHDGLERGADGYDALREVSAGLSKIVK
;
A
#
# COMPACT_ATOMS: atom_id res chain seq x y z
N VAL A 1 3.83 -11.98 -12.46
CA VAL A 1 2.69 -11.06 -12.76
C VAL A 1 2.59 -10.83 -14.26
N ASP A 2 2.93 -11.86 -15.04
CA ASP A 2 3.48 -11.65 -16.38
C ASP A 2 2.39 -11.35 -17.40
N LEU A 3 1.16 -11.77 -17.11
CA LEU A 3 -0.03 -11.41 -17.86
C LEU A 3 -0.49 -9.97 -17.60
N LEU A 4 -0.37 -9.49 -16.36
CA LEU A 4 -0.85 -8.16 -15.96
C LEU A 4 0.19 -7.09 -16.27
N GLY A 5 1.47 -7.42 -16.16
CA GLY A 5 2.59 -6.48 -16.21
C GLY A 5 2.92 -5.92 -14.82
N ASN A 6 4.00 -5.15 -14.76
CA ASN A 6 4.48 -4.47 -13.56
C ASN A 6 5.16 -3.13 -13.91
N GLY A 7 4.84 -2.57 -15.08
CA GLY A 7 5.41 -1.31 -15.55
C GLY A 7 4.65 -0.09 -15.06
N VAL A 8 5.18 1.09 -15.39
CA VAL A 8 4.64 2.40 -15.00
C VAL A 8 3.28 2.74 -15.61
N ARG A 9 2.84 1.96 -16.60
CA ARG A 9 1.54 2.19 -17.25
C ARG A 9 0.44 1.76 -16.29
N THR A 10 -0.61 2.57 -16.17
CA THR A 10 -1.77 2.27 -15.31
C THR A 10 -2.38 0.89 -15.59
N LEU A 11 -2.40 0.45 -16.85
CA LEU A 11 -2.90 -0.87 -17.25
C LEU A 11 -2.04 -2.04 -16.75
N GLU A 12 -0.79 -1.78 -16.33
CA GLU A 12 0.12 -2.77 -15.80
C GLU A 12 0.23 -2.68 -14.27
N SER A 13 0.25 -1.47 -13.71
CA SER A 13 0.43 -1.27 -12.28
C SER A 13 -0.86 -1.45 -11.47
N VAL A 14 -2.01 -0.90 -11.92
CA VAL A 14 -3.27 -0.97 -11.15
C VAL A 14 -3.79 -2.40 -11.03
N PRO A 15 -3.91 -3.20 -12.13
CA PRO A 15 -4.38 -4.58 -12.00
C PRO A 15 -3.45 -5.44 -11.15
N THR A 16 -2.14 -5.22 -11.24
CA THR A 16 -1.15 -5.96 -10.45
C THR A 16 -1.21 -5.62 -8.96
N ALA A 17 -1.41 -4.35 -8.61
CA ALA A 17 -1.62 -3.95 -7.22
C ALA A 17 -2.91 -4.55 -6.64
N LEU A 18 -4.01 -4.49 -7.39
CA LEU A 18 -5.28 -5.10 -6.97
C LEU A 18 -5.15 -6.63 -6.84
N TYR A 19 -4.45 -7.29 -7.76
CA TYR A 19 -4.14 -8.72 -7.66
C TYR A 19 -3.36 -9.04 -6.38
N ALA A 20 -2.31 -8.27 -6.07
CA ALA A 20 -1.51 -8.46 -4.85
C ALA A 20 -2.38 -8.31 -3.60
N ALA A 21 -3.18 -7.25 -3.54
CA ALA A 21 -4.04 -6.93 -2.40
C ALA A 21 -5.10 -8.01 -2.18
N MET A 22 -5.83 -8.41 -3.24
CA MET A 22 -6.89 -9.39 -3.12
C MET A 22 -6.36 -10.80 -2.81
N LYS A 23 -5.21 -11.19 -3.40
CA LYS A 23 -4.62 -12.50 -3.18
C LYS A 23 -4.17 -12.72 -1.73
N TYR A 24 -3.71 -11.66 -1.06
CA TYR A 24 -3.16 -11.71 0.28
C TYR A 24 -3.92 -10.80 1.24
N LEU A 25 -5.23 -10.63 1.03
CA LEU A 25 -6.03 -9.67 1.81
C LEU A 25 -5.99 -9.96 3.31
N ASP A 26 -5.90 -11.25 3.71
CA ASP A 26 -5.76 -11.70 5.10
C ASP A 26 -4.32 -11.66 5.65
N ASP A 27 -3.33 -11.33 4.81
CA ASP A 27 -1.91 -11.25 5.18
C ASP A 27 -1.26 -9.98 4.57
N PRO A 28 -1.47 -8.80 5.18
CA PRO A 28 -1.04 -7.50 4.65
C PRO A 28 0.48 -7.37 4.50
N GLU A 29 1.25 -8.00 5.39
CA GLU A 29 2.70 -8.06 5.29
C GLU A 29 3.12 -8.82 4.03
N ARG A 30 2.55 -10.00 3.79
CA ARG A 30 2.80 -10.76 2.57
C ARG A 30 2.30 -10.04 1.31
N ALA A 31 1.20 -9.31 1.40
CA ALA A 31 0.68 -8.51 0.29
C ALA A 31 1.72 -7.50 -0.20
N LEU A 32 2.30 -6.72 0.73
CA LEU A 32 3.33 -5.74 0.40
C LEU A 32 4.64 -6.38 -0.05
N ILE A 33 5.11 -7.43 0.63
CA ILE A 33 6.33 -8.15 0.22
C ILE A 33 6.17 -8.70 -1.21
N ALA A 34 5.02 -9.28 -1.53
CA ALA A 34 4.76 -9.80 -2.86
C ALA A 34 4.69 -8.68 -3.92
N ALA A 35 3.98 -7.59 -3.63
CA ALA A 35 3.87 -6.44 -4.51
C ALA A 35 5.24 -5.84 -4.86
N VAL A 36 6.11 -5.63 -3.87
CA VAL A 36 7.49 -5.18 -4.08
C VAL A 36 8.29 -6.23 -4.86
N GLY A 37 8.15 -7.51 -4.49
CA GLY A 37 8.85 -8.64 -5.11
C GLY A 37 8.47 -8.89 -6.58
N TYR A 38 7.37 -8.33 -7.06
CA TYR A 38 7.01 -8.37 -8.48
C TYR A 38 7.94 -7.51 -9.35
N GLY A 39 8.70 -6.57 -8.78
CA GLY A 39 9.64 -5.71 -9.50
C GLY A 39 8.94 -4.70 -10.42
N GLY A 40 9.72 -4.06 -11.30
CA GLY A 40 9.22 -3.00 -12.18
C GLY A 40 8.94 -1.70 -11.42
N ASP A 41 7.75 -1.14 -11.58
CA ASP A 41 7.21 0.02 -10.85
C ASP A 41 6.76 -0.39 -9.43
N ALA A 42 7.71 -0.94 -8.68
CA ALA A 42 7.46 -1.66 -7.44
C ALA A 42 6.91 -0.77 -6.32
N ASP A 43 7.39 0.47 -6.23
CA ASP A 43 6.93 1.46 -5.26
C ASP A 43 5.47 1.85 -5.51
N THR A 44 5.09 2.16 -6.75
CA THR A 44 3.70 2.51 -7.11
C THR A 44 2.76 1.34 -6.89
N ILE A 45 3.15 0.13 -7.31
CA ILE A 45 2.35 -1.10 -7.12
C ILE A 45 2.19 -1.40 -5.62
N ALA A 46 3.27 -1.32 -4.84
CA ALA A 46 3.22 -1.56 -3.40
C ALA A 46 2.42 -0.48 -2.66
N ALA A 47 2.52 0.79 -3.05
CA ALA A 47 1.74 1.88 -2.47
C ALA A 47 0.24 1.66 -2.65
N MET A 48 -0.20 1.33 -3.87
CA MET A 48 -1.61 1.00 -4.15
C MET A 48 -2.06 -0.27 -3.41
N THR A 49 -1.21 -1.31 -3.39
CA THR A 49 -1.49 -2.56 -2.65
C THR A 49 -1.71 -2.26 -1.17
N GLY A 50 -0.78 -1.49 -0.57
CA GLY A 50 -0.80 -1.08 0.84
C GLY A 50 -2.03 -0.25 1.19
N ALA A 51 -2.42 0.69 0.33
CA ALA A 51 -3.62 1.49 0.50
C ALA A 51 -4.89 0.61 0.57
N VAL A 52 -5.03 -0.36 -0.34
CA VAL A 52 -6.18 -1.27 -0.35
C VAL A 52 -6.19 -2.17 0.88
N VAL A 53 -5.11 -2.90 1.16
CA VAL A 53 -5.09 -3.84 2.30
C VAL A 53 -5.19 -3.09 3.64
N GLY A 54 -4.58 -1.92 3.75
CA GLY A 54 -4.66 -1.05 4.93
C GLY A 54 -6.07 -0.50 5.16
N ALA A 55 -6.81 -0.17 4.10
CA ALA A 55 -8.21 0.22 4.22
C ALA A 55 -9.10 -0.93 4.73
N PHE A 56 -8.82 -2.17 4.32
CA PHE A 56 -9.59 -3.35 4.73
C PHE A 56 -9.22 -3.89 6.12
N ARG A 57 -7.94 -3.84 6.50
CA ARG A 57 -7.43 -4.44 7.75
C ARG A 57 -7.13 -3.42 8.85
N GLY A 58 -7.20 -2.13 8.53
CA GLY A 58 -6.92 -1.03 9.44
C GLY A 58 -5.43 -0.67 9.50
N ALA A 59 -5.14 0.47 10.14
CA ALA A 59 -3.78 1.02 10.20
C ALA A 59 -2.78 0.16 11.00
N GLY A 60 -3.26 -0.73 11.88
CA GLY A 60 -2.42 -1.67 12.64
C GLY A 60 -2.12 -2.97 11.90
N ALA A 61 -2.51 -3.08 10.63
CA ALA A 61 -2.33 -4.27 9.80
C ALA A 61 -0.87 -4.57 9.46
N PHE A 62 -0.01 -3.54 9.49
CA PHE A 62 1.40 -3.67 9.17
C PHE A 62 2.24 -3.75 10.45
N PRO A 63 3.36 -4.48 10.43
CA PRO A 63 4.15 -4.63 11.65
C PRO A 63 4.83 -3.33 12.05
N GLN A 64 4.86 -3.05 13.36
CA GLN A 64 5.38 -1.79 13.92
C GLN A 64 6.79 -1.42 13.42
N ARG A 65 7.67 -2.41 13.26
CA ARG A 65 9.05 -2.19 12.76
C ARG A 65 9.13 -1.51 11.39
N TRP A 66 8.08 -1.61 10.56
CA TRP A 66 8.04 -0.90 9.28
C TRP A 66 7.66 0.57 9.47
N HIS A 67 6.76 0.87 10.39
CA HIS A 67 6.41 2.25 10.73
C HIS A 67 7.59 3.01 11.33
N ASP A 68 8.44 2.31 12.10
CA ASP A 68 9.62 2.92 12.73
C ASP A 68 10.66 3.41 11.70
N GLY A 69 10.65 2.84 10.49
CA GLY A 69 11.53 3.21 9.39
C GLY A 69 10.94 4.20 8.38
N LEU A 70 9.70 4.66 8.56
CA LEU A 70 9.09 5.64 7.67
C LEU A 70 9.69 7.04 7.89
N GLU A 71 9.81 7.80 6.81
CA GLU A 71 10.17 9.22 6.87
C GLU A 71 9.20 9.99 7.78
N ARG A 72 9.73 10.93 8.58
CA ARG A 72 9.00 11.72 9.57
C ARG A 72 8.99 13.20 9.19
N GLY A 73 8.15 13.98 9.86
CA GLY A 73 8.04 15.43 9.65
C GLY A 73 6.93 15.83 8.67
N ALA A 74 7.03 17.06 8.16
CA ALA A 74 5.94 17.78 7.48
C ALA A 74 5.44 17.12 6.18
N ASP A 75 6.30 16.33 5.51
CA ASP A 75 5.96 15.61 4.28
C ASP A 75 5.93 14.08 4.48
N GLY A 76 6.14 13.61 5.71
CA GLY A 76 6.31 12.20 6.05
C GLY A 76 5.09 11.55 6.71
N TYR A 77 5.35 10.47 7.44
CA TYR A 77 4.33 9.65 8.11
C TYR A 77 3.49 10.44 9.12
N ASP A 78 4.09 11.41 9.82
CA ASP A 78 3.37 12.23 10.80
C ASP A 78 2.28 13.07 10.11
N ALA A 79 2.61 13.72 8.99
CA ALA A 79 1.66 14.46 8.17
C ALA A 79 0.57 13.56 7.56
N LEU A 80 0.93 12.35 7.10
CA LEU A 80 -0.06 11.38 6.61
C LEU A 80 -1.08 10.98 7.68
N ARG A 81 -0.67 10.86 8.95
CA ARG A 81 -1.60 10.57 10.06
C ARG A 81 -2.55 11.72 10.35
N GLU A 82 -2.06 12.97 10.26
CA GLU A 82 -2.91 14.16 10.41
C GLU A 82 -3.95 14.25 9.30
N VAL A 83 -3.52 14.05 8.04
CA VAL A 83 -4.42 14.01 6.87
C VAL A 83 -5.45 12.89 7.03
N SER A 84 -5.03 11.69 7.43
CA SER A 84 -5.94 10.55 7.66
C SER A 84 -7.00 10.87 8.74
N ALA A 85 -6.60 11.47 9.87
CA ALA A 85 -7.51 11.87 10.94
C ALA A 85 -8.44 13.03 10.55
N GLY A 86 -8.01 13.89 9.61
CA GLY A 86 -8.85 14.92 9.01
C GLY A 86 -9.91 14.31 8.08
N LEU A 87 -9.48 13.45 7.16
CA LEU A 87 -10.36 12.78 6.19
C LEU A 87 -11.43 11.94 6.88
N SER A 88 -11.11 11.22 7.96
CA SER A 88 -12.07 10.40 8.71
C SER A 88 -13.21 11.21 9.34
N LYS A 89 -13.07 12.52 9.49
CA LYS A 89 -14.14 13.41 10.01
C LYS A 89 -15.08 13.90 8.91
N ILE A 90 -14.65 13.85 7.65
CA ILE A 90 -15.41 14.31 6.49
C ILE A 90 -16.32 13.19 5.99
N VAL A 91 -15.84 11.96 6.01
CA VAL A 91 -16.59 10.77 5.58
C VAL A 91 -17.49 10.32 6.75
N LYS A 92 -18.71 10.85 6.80
CA LYS A 92 -19.79 10.38 7.69
C LYS A 92 -20.55 9.23 7.04
#